data_AF-A0A7Y0SJM6-F1
#
_entry.id   AF-A0A7Y0SJM6-F1
#
_cell.length_a   1.000
_cell.length_b   1.000
_cell.length_c   1.000
_cell.angle_alpha   90.00
_cell.angle_beta   90.00
_cell.angle_gamma   90.00
#
_symmetry.space_group_name_H-M   'P 1'
#
loop_
_entity.id
_entity.type
_entity.pdbx_description
1 polymer ?
#
loop_
_entity_poly.entity_id
_entity_poly.type
_entity_poly.pdbx_seq_one_letter_code
_entity_poly.pdbx_strand_id
1 'polypeptide(L)' 'IDGRAVLFVENVLKAALFEGILSENLTMSLTGIYREKYGYETKRSRFDVIPTSAPAHVAKALNLAEGQPVLKIRRV' A
#
# COMPACT_ATOMS: atom_id res chain seq x y z
N ILE A 1 -4.74 0.09 12.28
CA ILE A 1 -4.07 0.56 13.53
C ILE A 1 -5.09 0.45 14.65
N ASP A 2 -4.78 -0.25 15.74
CA ASP A 2 -5.70 -0.52 16.85
C ASP A 2 -7.04 -1.12 16.40
N GLY A 3 -7.00 -2.08 15.47
CA GLY A 3 -8.19 -2.70 14.88
C GLY A 3 -8.98 -1.84 13.88
N ARG A 4 -8.57 -0.58 13.64
CA ARG A 4 -9.22 0.32 12.67
C ARG A 4 -8.54 0.29 11.31
N ALA A 5 -9.33 0.23 10.25
CA ALA A 5 -8.86 0.43 8.87
C ALA A 5 -8.50 1.92 8.68
N VAL A 6 -7.25 2.19 8.31
CA VAL A 6 -6.73 3.56 8.14
C VAL A 6 -6.04 3.78 6.80
N LEU A 7 -5.79 2.71 6.05
CA LEU A 7 -5.09 2.73 4.78
C LEU A 7 -5.63 1.64 3.87
N PHE A 8 -5.99 2.02 2.65
CA PHE A 8 -6.21 1.11 1.54
C PHE A 8 -5.05 1.32 0.58
N VAL A 9 -4.35 0.24 0.23
CA VAL A 9 -3.12 0.32 -0.57
C VAL A 9 -3.09 -0.78 -1.62
N GLU A 10 -2.68 -0.39 -2.81
CA GLU A 10 -2.36 -1.29 -3.91
C GLU A 10 -0.86 -1.19 -4.18
N ASN A 11 -0.16 -2.33 -4.15
CA ASN A 11 1.27 -2.39 -4.45
C ASN A 11 1.44 -3.03 -5.82
N VAL A 12 2.13 -2.32 -6.73
CA VAL A 12 2.44 -2.81 -8.06
C VAL A 12 3.94 -3.10 -8.13
N LEU A 13 4.27 -4.36 -8.41
CA LEU A 13 5.65 -4.86 -8.43
C LEU A 13 6.02 -5.38 -9.81
N LYS A 14 7.32 -5.31 -10.15
CA LYS A 14 7.85 -5.97 -11.35
C LYS A 14 7.96 -7.47 -11.05
N ALA A 15 7.07 -8.29 -11.60
CA ALA A 15 6.98 -9.72 -11.29
C ALA A 15 8.32 -10.46 -11.38
N ALA A 16 9.13 -10.18 -12.41
CA ALA A 16 10.44 -10.81 -12.60
C ALA A 16 11.48 -10.51 -11.50
N LEU A 17 11.26 -9.48 -10.67
CA LEU A 17 12.12 -9.15 -9.53
C LEU A 17 11.59 -9.71 -8.21
N PHE A 18 10.32 -10.13 -8.17
CA PHE A 18 9.61 -10.55 -6.96
C PHE A 18 9.00 -11.94 -7.15
N GLU A 19 9.79 -12.89 -7.66
CA GLU A 19 9.35 -14.26 -7.84
C GLU A 19 8.87 -14.86 -6.49
N GLY A 20 7.72 -15.53 -6.51
CA GLY A 20 7.14 -16.18 -5.33
C GLY A 20 6.55 -15.24 -4.27
N ILE A 21 6.51 -13.91 -4.47
CA ILE A 21 6.07 -12.96 -3.44
C ILE A 21 4.66 -13.22 -2.90
N LEU A 22 3.77 -13.73 -3.76
CA LEU A 22 2.39 -14.04 -3.37
C LEU A 22 2.27 -15.22 -2.38
N SER A 23 3.34 -16.01 -2.23
CA SER A 23 3.42 -17.11 -1.26
C SER A 23 3.91 -16.64 0.12
N GLU A 24 4.38 -15.39 0.25
CA GLU A 24 4.84 -14.82 1.52
C GLU A 24 3.67 -14.31 2.37
N ASN A 25 3.91 -14.11 3.67
CA ASN A 25 2.92 -13.49 4.54
C ASN A 25 2.85 -11.97 4.31
N LEU A 26 2.01 -11.53 3.37
CA LEU A 26 1.83 -10.13 3.00
C LEU A 26 1.17 -9.25 4.07
N THR A 27 0.76 -9.83 5.22
CA THR A 27 0.27 -9.06 6.38
C THR A 27 1.42 -8.46 7.21
N MET A 28 2.66 -8.91 6.98
CA MET A 28 3.86 -8.38 7.61
C MET A 28 4.42 -7.16 6.86
N SER A 29 5.56 -6.64 7.30
CA SER A 29 6.25 -5.54 6.64
C SER A 29 6.72 -5.94 5.24
N LEU A 30 6.04 -5.44 4.20
CA LEU A 30 6.44 -5.67 2.80
C LEU A 30 7.88 -5.19 2.54
N THR A 31 8.29 -4.04 3.08
CA THR A 31 9.68 -3.57 2.95
C THR A 31 10.68 -4.45 3.68
N GLY A 32 10.26 -5.11 4.76
CA GLY A 32 11.04 -6.15 5.44
C GLY A 32 11.24 -7.35 4.52
N ILE A 33 10.15 -7.88 3.93
CA ILE A 33 10.19 -8.96 2.94
C ILE A 33 11.10 -8.59 1.76
N TYR A 34 10.96 -7.39 1.19
CA TYR A 34 11.79 -6.93 0.07
C TYR A 34 13.29 -6.94 0.40
N ARG A 35 13.66 -6.52 1.62
CA ARG A 35 15.04 -6.53 2.06
C ARG A 35 15.55 -7.95 2.34
N GLU A 36 14.80 -8.73 3.11
CA GLU A 36 15.25 -10.01 3.67
C GLU A 36 15.21 -11.15 2.64
N LYS A 37 14.20 -11.20 1.77
CA LYS A 37 14.05 -12.24 0.74
C LYS A 37 14.71 -11.86 -0.59
N TYR A 38 14.69 -10.58 -0.94
CA TYR A 38 15.10 -10.12 -2.28
C TYR A 38 16.33 -9.19 -2.27
N GLY A 39 16.85 -8.81 -1.09
CA GLY A 39 18.01 -7.91 -0.99
C GLY A 39 17.72 -6.47 -1.43
N TYR A 40 16.45 -6.08 -1.57
CA TYR A 40 16.08 -4.74 -2.03
C TYR A 40 15.82 -3.78 -0.88
N GLU A 41 16.58 -2.68 -0.89
CA GLU A 41 16.41 -1.58 0.06
C GLU A 41 15.93 -0.32 -0.66
N THR A 42 14.88 0.30 -0.12
CA THR A 42 14.45 1.62 -0.59
C THR A 42 15.47 2.67 -0.14
N LYS A 43 16.24 3.23 -1.09
CA LYS A 43 17.17 4.34 -0.81
C LYS A 43 16.52 5.72 -0.96
N ARG A 44 15.54 5.84 -1.85
CA ARG A 44 14.78 7.07 -2.11
C ARG A 44 13.36 6.71 -2.50
N SER A 45 12.42 7.58 -2.15
CA SER A 45 11.06 7.54 -2.69
C SER A 45 10.59 8.94 -3.03
N ARG A 46 9.74 9.05 -4.05
CA ARG A 46 8.96 10.26 -4.34
C ARG A 46 7.52 10.03 -3.90
N PHE A 47 6.95 11.02 -3.26
CA PHE A 47 5.57 11.01 -2.80
C PHE A 47 4.77 12.12 -3.47
N ASP A 48 3.67 11.76 -4.10
CA ASP A 48 2.61 12.69 -4.46
C ASP A 48 1.48 12.53 -3.43
N VAL A 49 1.07 13.64 -2.82
CA VAL A 49 0.01 13.67 -1.80
C VAL A 49 -1.12 14.53 -2.32
N ILE A 50 -2.27 13.91 -2.56
CA ILE A 50 -3.39 14.53 -3.27
C ILE A 50 -4.64 14.42 -2.39
N PRO A 51 -5.17 15.53 -1.86
CA PRO A 51 -6.49 15.57 -1.24
C PRO A 51 -7.56 15.19 -2.28
N THR A 52 -8.44 14.27 -1.94
CA THR A 52 -9.50 13.79 -2.83
C THR A 52 -10.67 13.26 -2.03
N SER A 53 -11.79 12.99 -2.70
CA SER A 53 -12.92 12.25 -2.14
C SER A 53 -12.71 10.74 -2.27
N ALA A 54 -13.17 9.99 -1.26
CA ALA A 54 -13.13 8.52 -1.26
C ALA A 54 -14.07 7.94 -2.31
N PRO A 55 -13.56 7.22 -3.33
CA PRO A 55 -14.43 6.46 -4.24
C PRO A 55 -15.05 5.26 -3.52
N ALA A 56 -16.17 4.75 -4.04
CA ALA A 56 -16.96 3.68 -3.40
C ALA A 56 -16.13 2.49 -2.86
N HIS A 57 -15.16 1.98 -3.63
CA HIS A 57 -14.35 0.82 -3.21
C HIS A 57 -13.39 1.16 -2.04
N VAL A 58 -12.79 2.35 -2.03
CA VAL A 58 -11.95 2.82 -0.92
C VAL A 58 -12.79 3.12 0.31
N ALA A 59 -13.95 3.77 0.12
CA ALA A 59 -14.87 4.08 1.20
C ALA A 59 -15.31 2.80 1.92
N LYS A 60 -15.73 1.78 1.15
CA LYS A 60 -16.05 0.46 1.68
C LYS A 60 -14.88 -0.18 2.44
N ALA A 61 -13.67 -0.18 1.86
CA ALA A 61 -12.50 -0.80 2.47
C ALA A 61 -12.04 -0.11 3.77
N LEU A 62 -12.29 1.20 3.89
CA LEU A 62 -11.91 2.01 5.05
C LEU A 62 -13.06 2.24 6.04
N ASN A 63 -14.24 1.68 5.80
CA ASN A 63 -15.44 1.95 6.59
C ASN A 63 -15.78 3.46 6.67
N LEU A 64 -15.73 4.13 5.53
CA LEU A 64 -16.08 5.53 5.32
C LEU A 64 -17.38 5.64 4.51
N ALA A 65 -18.00 6.82 4.54
CA ALA A 65 -19.03 7.14 3.56
C ALA A 65 -18.37 7.54 2.22
N GLU A 66 -19.00 7.14 1.11
CA GLU A 66 -18.56 7.55 -0.23
C GLU A 66 -18.54 9.09 -0.32
N GLY A 67 -17.50 9.63 -0.96
CA GLY A 67 -17.31 11.08 -1.07
C GLY A 67 -16.55 11.72 0.10
N GLN A 68 -16.37 11.03 1.24
CA GLN A 68 -15.64 11.59 2.38
C GLN A 68 -14.20 11.99 2.02
N PRO A 69 -13.68 13.09 2.58
CA PRO A 69 -12.31 13.53 2.32
C PRO A 69 -11.27 12.49 2.75
N VAL A 70 -10.32 12.20 1.86
CA VAL A 70 -9.16 11.33 2.09
C VAL A 70 -7.90 11.92 1.45
N LEU A 71 -6.75 11.39 1.82
CA LEU A 71 -5.48 11.68 1.15
C LEU A 71 -5.09 10.48 0.27
N LYS A 72 -4.98 10.71 -1.04
CA LYS A 72 -4.37 9.74 -1.96
C LYS A 72 -2.87 9.95 -1.96
N ILE A 73 -2.13 8.90 -1.61
CA ILE A 73 -0.67 8.91 -1.61
C ILE A 73 -0.18 8.02 -2.76
N ARG A 74 0.59 8.59 -3.67
CA ARG A 74 1.35 7.82 -4.67
C ARG A 74 2.82 7.81 -4.27
N ARG A 75 3.38 6.62 -4.10
CA ARG A 75 4.81 6.42 -3.80
C ARG A 75 5.46 5.68 -4.96
N VAL A 76 6.63 6.15 -5.40
CA VAL A 76 7.52 5.45 -6.34
C VAL A 76 8.96 5.48 -5.87
#